data_AF-A0A3Q3FY26-F1
#
_entry.id   AF-A0A3Q3FY26-F1
#
_cell.length_a   1.000
_cell.length_b   1.000
_cell.length_c   1.000
_cell.angle_alpha   90.00
_cell.angle_beta   90.00
_cell.angle_gamma   90.00
#
_symmetry.space_group_name_H-M   'P 1'
#
loop_
_entity.id
_entity.type
_entity.pdbx_description
1 polymer ?
#
loop_
_entity_poly.entity_id
_entity_poly.type
_entity_poly.pdbx_seq_one_letter_code
_entity_poly.pdbx_strand_id
1 'polypeptide(L)'
;MKINVINGDMTGLCSHTANQSSPWWKLDLLAVHRVLAVTIFNRPDCCPERLIGAEILIGNSPSTEVAQNPRCGTISSVEGTLTHTFHCGDMEGRYVVVILPGQKRILSLCEVEVYASLAGMLLPLFVHDIKKT
;
A
#
# COMPACT_ATOMS: atom_id res chain seq x y z
N MET A 1 3.80 7.85 9.89
CA MET A 1 4.96 7.06 9.45
C MET A 1 4.84 6.84 7.96
N LYS A 2 5.93 7.03 7.21
CA LYS A 2 6.05 6.71 5.78
C LYS A 2 6.95 5.48 5.67
N ILE A 3 6.49 4.44 4.99
CA ILE A 3 7.27 3.20 4.77
C ILE A 3 7.40 2.98 3.26
N ASN A 4 8.64 2.87 2.78
CA ASN A 4 9.00 2.47 1.41
C ASN A 4 9.43 1.01 1.46
N VAL A 5 9.01 0.19 0.51
CA VAL A 5 9.09 -1.28 0.67
C VAL A 5 9.76 -1.99 -0.50
N ILE A 6 10.08 -1.26 -1.58
CA ILE A 6 10.87 -1.81 -2.69
C ILE A 6 12.12 -0.94 -2.85
N ASN A 7 13.04 -1.18 -1.90
CA ASN A 7 14.42 -0.72 -1.86
C ASN A 7 14.70 0.79 -1.92
N GLY A 8 13.71 1.69 -1.90
CA GLY A 8 13.95 3.12 -1.68
C GLY A 8 14.93 3.77 -2.67
N ASP A 9 15.19 3.09 -3.79
CA ASP A 9 16.07 3.53 -4.85
C ASP A 9 15.19 4.01 -5.99
N MET A 10 15.15 5.33 -6.18
CA MET A 10 14.44 5.97 -7.29
C MET A 10 15.04 5.59 -8.66
N THR A 11 16.10 4.76 -8.72
CA THR A 11 16.73 4.27 -9.97
C THR A 11 16.05 3.03 -10.61
N GLY A 12 14.90 2.57 -10.11
CA GLY A 12 13.94 1.90 -11.00
C GLY A 12 14.09 0.39 -11.23
N LEU A 13 14.19 -0.40 -10.15
CA LEU A 13 13.90 -1.84 -10.24
C LEU A 13 12.49 -2.12 -9.71
N CYS A 14 11.53 -2.10 -10.63
CA CYS A 14 10.18 -2.55 -10.34
C CYS A 14 10.14 -4.05 -10.04
N SER A 15 9.40 -4.45 -9.01
CA SER A 15 9.09 -5.84 -8.71
C SER A 15 7.98 -6.35 -9.63
N HIS A 16 8.09 -7.61 -10.06
CA HIS A 16 7.05 -8.28 -10.79
C HIS A 16 6.85 -9.72 -10.32
N THR A 17 5.60 -10.17 -10.33
CA THR A 17 5.30 -11.60 -10.15
C THR A 17 5.46 -12.37 -11.45
N ALA A 18 5.54 -13.71 -11.35
CA ALA A 18 5.26 -14.57 -12.48
C ALA A 18 3.82 -14.38 -12.97
N ASN A 19 3.52 -14.90 -14.17
CA ASN A 19 2.17 -14.98 -14.68
C ASN A 19 1.37 -16.02 -13.88
N GLN A 20 0.44 -15.56 -13.04
CA GLN A 20 -0.28 -16.42 -12.10
C GLN A 20 -1.69 -15.90 -11.79
N SER A 21 -2.46 -16.69 -11.05
CA SER A 21 -3.81 -16.32 -10.59
C SER A 21 -3.73 -15.39 -9.38
N SER A 22 -4.45 -14.26 -9.45
CA SER A 22 -4.59 -13.29 -8.37
C SER A 22 -3.28 -12.97 -7.62
N PRO A 23 -2.19 -12.58 -8.33
CA PRO A 23 -0.93 -12.22 -7.70
C PRO A 23 -1.15 -11.08 -6.71
N TRP A 24 -0.40 -11.11 -5.61
CA TRP A 24 -0.48 -10.11 -4.57
C TRP A 24 0.89 -9.79 -4.01
N TRP A 25 0.97 -8.61 -3.42
CA TRP A 25 2.06 -8.15 -2.60
C TRP A 25 1.48 -7.73 -1.24
N LYS A 26 2.22 -7.98 -0.14
CA LYS A 26 1.78 -7.70 1.23
C LYS A 26 2.89 -7.05 2.02
N LEU A 27 2.53 -5.99 2.75
CA LEU A 27 3.32 -5.39 3.82
C LEU A 27 2.76 -5.82 5.18
N ASP A 28 3.64 -6.26 6.08
CA ASP A 28 3.35 -6.40 7.51
C ASP A 28 3.88 -5.15 8.24
N LEU A 29 2.97 -4.36 8.80
CA LEU A 29 3.29 -3.16 9.58
C LEU A 29 3.80 -3.49 11.00
N LEU A 30 3.92 -4.78 11.36
CA LEU A 30 4.34 -5.33 12.65
C LEU A 30 3.36 -5.09 13.80
N ALA A 31 2.50 -4.08 13.72
CA ALA A 31 1.41 -3.79 14.64
C ALA A 31 0.16 -3.30 13.89
N VAL A 32 -0.95 -3.12 14.59
CA VAL A 32 -2.15 -2.50 14.00
C VAL A 32 -1.96 -1.00 13.93
N HIS A 33 -2.17 -0.43 12.74
CA HIS A 33 -2.08 0.99 12.48
C HIS A 33 -3.37 1.51 11.84
N ARG A 34 -3.60 2.82 11.96
CA ARG A 34 -4.58 3.55 11.14
C ARG A 34 -3.90 3.99 9.86
N VAL A 35 -4.32 3.45 8.74
CA VAL A 35 -3.77 3.77 7.44
C VAL A 35 -4.54 4.96 6.86
N LEU A 36 -3.82 6.06 6.67
CA LEU A 36 -4.33 7.33 6.15
C LEU A 36 -4.38 7.31 4.62
N ALA A 37 -3.28 6.89 4.01
CA ALA A 37 -3.16 6.84 2.56
C ALA A 37 -2.15 5.78 2.11
N VAL A 38 -2.35 5.31 0.89
CA VAL A 38 -1.43 4.42 0.18
C VAL A 38 -1.14 5.03 -1.18
N THR A 39 0.14 5.17 -1.53
CA THR A 39 0.57 5.61 -2.87
C THR A 39 1.31 4.50 -3.57
N ILE A 40 0.86 4.13 -4.77
CA ILE A 40 1.48 3.13 -5.63
C ILE A 40 2.19 3.82 -6.79
N PHE A 41 3.44 3.46 -7.00
CA PHE A 41 4.24 3.88 -8.15
C PHE A 41 4.33 2.69 -9.13
N ASN A 42 3.73 2.87 -10.30
CA ASN A 42 3.64 1.91 -11.38
C ASN A 42 4.90 1.95 -12.28
N ARG A 43 5.01 0.95 -13.15
CA ARG A 43 6.13 0.78 -14.07
C ARG A 43 6.14 1.81 -15.20
N PRO A 44 7.22 2.61 -15.37
CA PRO A 44 7.28 3.67 -16.37
C PRO A 44 7.60 3.20 -17.79
N ASP A 45 8.36 2.12 -17.96
CA ASP A 45 9.03 1.77 -19.23
C ASP A 45 8.21 0.83 -20.14
N CYS A 46 7.35 -0.02 -19.57
CA CYS A 46 6.31 -0.70 -20.34
C CYS A 46 5.18 -1.19 -19.44
N CYS A 47 4.04 -1.34 -20.11
CA CYS A 47 2.95 -2.18 -19.66
C CYS A 47 2.24 -1.66 -18.38
N PRO A 48 2.03 -0.34 -18.22
CA PRO A 48 1.37 0.22 -17.03
C PRO A 48 -0.05 -0.34 -16.87
N GLU A 49 -0.71 -0.72 -17.96
CA GLU A 49 -2.07 -1.27 -17.98
C GLU A 49 -2.22 -2.58 -17.19
N ARG A 50 -1.12 -3.29 -16.90
CA ARG A 50 -1.17 -4.51 -16.07
C ARG A 50 -1.74 -4.25 -14.68
N LEU A 51 -1.53 -3.05 -14.15
CA LEU A 51 -1.99 -2.63 -12.83
C LEU A 51 -3.50 -2.32 -12.79
N ILE A 52 -4.17 -2.22 -13.94
CA ILE A 52 -5.62 -1.99 -14.00
C ILE A 52 -6.37 -3.15 -13.32
N GLY A 53 -7.25 -2.81 -12.40
CA GLY A 53 -7.99 -3.74 -11.55
C GLY A 53 -7.24 -4.15 -10.29
N ALA A 54 -6.06 -3.60 -10.00
CA ALA A 54 -5.39 -3.81 -8.72
C ALA A 54 -6.23 -3.21 -7.59
N GLU A 55 -6.30 -3.92 -6.47
CA GLU A 55 -7.04 -3.53 -5.28
C GLU A 55 -6.08 -3.37 -4.10
N ILE A 56 -6.32 -2.34 -3.28
CA ILE A 56 -5.62 -2.10 -2.03
C ILE A 56 -6.53 -2.58 -0.91
N LEU A 57 -6.10 -3.59 -0.17
CA LEU A 57 -6.82 -4.16 0.96
C LEU A 57 -6.06 -3.89 2.27
N ILE A 58 -6.77 -3.52 3.32
CA ILE A 58 -6.21 -3.17 4.62
C ILE A 58 -6.98 -3.91 5.69
N GLY A 59 -6.27 -4.64 6.55
CA GLY A 59 -6.90 -5.33 7.66
C GLY A 59 -5.93 -6.19 8.48
N ASN A 60 -6.49 -7.13 9.24
CA ASN A 60 -5.75 -7.94 10.20
C ASN A 60 -5.70 -9.42 9.83
N SER A 61 -6.37 -9.83 8.75
CA SER A 61 -6.42 -11.23 8.34
C SER A 61 -5.04 -11.69 7.83
N PRO A 62 -4.59 -12.90 8.24
CA PRO A 62 -3.29 -13.45 7.82
C PRO A 62 -3.26 -13.78 6.32
N SER A 63 -2.06 -14.11 5.81
CA SER A 63 -1.73 -14.19 4.36
C SER A 63 -2.64 -15.07 3.51
N THR A 64 -3.31 -16.07 4.09
CA THR A 64 -4.18 -17.00 3.35
C THR A 64 -5.55 -16.42 3.03
N GLU A 65 -5.96 -15.34 3.71
CA GLU A 65 -7.31 -14.78 3.63
C GLU A 65 -7.29 -13.28 3.32
N VAL A 66 -6.23 -12.81 2.65
CA VAL A 66 -6.02 -11.39 2.35
C VAL A 66 -7.19 -10.75 1.60
N ALA A 67 -7.92 -11.51 0.77
CA ALA A 67 -9.08 -11.04 0.01
C ALA A 67 -10.29 -10.68 0.89
N GLN A 68 -10.30 -11.07 2.17
CA GLN A 68 -11.35 -10.70 3.12
C GLN A 68 -11.09 -9.36 3.81
N ASN A 69 -9.87 -8.82 3.70
CA ASN A 69 -9.56 -7.52 4.28
C ASN A 69 -10.36 -6.42 3.54
N PRO A 70 -10.93 -5.43 4.25
CA PRO A 70 -11.62 -4.30 3.66
C PRO A 70 -10.79 -3.59 2.57
N ARG A 71 -11.47 -3.14 1.52
CA ARG A 71 -10.85 -2.47 0.37
C ARG A 71 -10.74 -0.96 0.62
N CYS A 72 -9.52 -0.42 0.52
CA CYS A 72 -9.27 1.02 0.49
C CYS A 72 -9.55 1.60 -0.91
N GLY A 73 -9.15 0.91 -1.97
CA GLY A 73 -9.36 1.41 -3.33
C GLY A 73 -9.04 0.41 -4.43
N THR A 74 -9.39 0.78 -5.66
CA THR A 74 -9.11 0.03 -6.88
C THR A 74 -8.53 0.95 -7.94
N ILE A 75 -7.47 0.51 -8.61
CA ILE A 75 -6.92 1.20 -9.78
C ILE A 75 -7.79 0.83 -10.98
N SER A 76 -8.73 1.69 -11.36
CA SER A 76 -9.66 1.44 -12.49
C SER A 76 -9.08 1.79 -13.86
N SER A 77 -8.10 2.70 -13.91
CA SER A 77 -7.43 3.15 -15.12
C SER A 77 -6.03 3.68 -14.79
N VAL A 78 -5.16 3.70 -15.80
CA VAL A 78 -3.81 4.25 -15.67
C VAL A 78 -3.60 5.55 -16.44
N GLU A 79 -4.52 6.00 -17.32
CA GLU A 79 -4.56 7.31 -18.03
C GLU A 79 -3.23 8.09 -18.22
N GLY A 80 -2.12 7.43 -18.55
CA GLY A 80 -0.78 8.05 -18.61
C GLY A 80 -0.18 8.47 -17.26
N THR A 81 -0.86 8.23 -16.14
CA THR A 81 -0.37 8.44 -14.77
C THR A 81 0.32 7.18 -14.24
N LEU A 82 1.49 7.38 -13.63
CA LEU A 82 2.26 6.30 -13.01
C LEU A 82 2.11 6.26 -11.49
N THR A 83 1.54 7.29 -10.87
CA THR A 83 1.40 7.41 -9.43
C THR A 83 -0.08 7.43 -9.05
N HIS A 84 -0.49 6.47 -8.22
CA HIS A 84 -1.87 6.36 -7.76
C HIS A 84 -1.92 6.48 -6.25
N THR A 85 -2.52 7.57 -5.74
CA THR A 85 -2.72 7.80 -4.31
C THR A 85 -4.16 7.53 -3.92
N PHE A 86 -4.35 6.74 -2.87
CA PHE A 86 -5.65 6.41 -2.30
C PHE A 86 -5.71 6.88 -0.85
N HIS A 87 -6.74 7.66 -0.53
CA HIS A 87 -7.04 8.07 0.84
C HIS A 87 -7.92 7.00 1.50
N CYS A 88 -7.37 6.32 2.50
CA CYS A 88 -7.97 5.14 3.11
C CYS A 88 -8.80 5.44 4.37
N GLY A 89 -9.05 6.71 4.69
CA GLY A 89 -10.01 7.10 5.73
C GLY A 89 -9.77 6.46 7.11
N ASP A 90 -8.52 6.40 7.56
CA ASP A 90 -8.13 5.84 8.86
C ASP A 90 -8.45 4.35 9.06
N MET A 91 -8.56 3.57 7.98
CA MET A 91 -8.75 2.12 8.06
C MET A 91 -7.71 1.46 8.99
N GLU A 92 -8.20 0.69 9.95
CA GLU A 92 -7.34 -0.02 10.91
C GLU A 92 -6.90 -1.39 10.36
N GLY A 93 -5.59 -1.62 10.34
CA GLY A 93 -5.03 -2.89 9.89
C GLY A 93 -3.54 -3.03 10.20
N ARG A 94 -3.10 -4.28 10.36
CA ARG A 94 -1.68 -4.65 10.42
C ARG A 94 -1.09 -4.91 9.04
N TYR A 95 -1.91 -5.38 8.10
CA TYR A 95 -1.48 -5.74 6.76
C TYR A 95 -2.03 -4.76 5.72
N VAL A 96 -1.17 -4.32 4.81
CA VAL A 96 -1.54 -3.64 3.57
C VAL A 96 -1.23 -4.57 2.41
N VAL A 97 -2.23 -4.87 1.59
CA VAL A 97 -2.12 -5.82 0.48
C VAL A 97 -2.47 -5.10 -0.80
N VAL A 98 -1.61 -5.25 -1.82
CA VAL A 98 -1.96 -4.92 -3.20
C VAL A 98 -2.19 -6.23 -3.92
N ILE A 99 -3.43 -6.51 -4.29
CA ILE A 99 -3.82 -7.73 -5.02
C ILE A 99 -4.30 -7.37 -6.42
N LEU A 100 -4.02 -8.22 -7.39
CA LEU A 100 -4.50 -8.06 -8.76
C LEU A 100 -5.39 -9.25 -9.14
N PRO A 101 -6.70 -9.21 -8.86
CA PRO A 101 -7.58 -10.34 -9.06
C PRO A 101 -7.66 -10.80 -10.52
N GLY A 102 -7.90 -12.10 -10.69
CA GLY A 102 -8.17 -12.72 -11.98
C GLY A 102 -7.12 -13.73 -12.41
N GLN A 103 -7.33 -14.33 -13.57
CA GLN A 103 -6.46 -15.37 -14.10
C GLN A 103 -5.37 -14.78 -14.99
N LYS A 104 -4.20 -15.42 -14.99
CA LYS A 104 -3.06 -15.07 -15.84
C LYS A 104 -2.64 -13.59 -15.74
N ARG A 105 -2.51 -13.09 -14.50
CA ARG A 105 -2.15 -11.71 -14.20
C ARG A 105 -0.67 -11.61 -13.80
N ILE A 106 -0.08 -10.45 -14.02
CA ILE A 106 1.27 -10.07 -13.56
C ILE A 106 1.13 -8.78 -12.78
N LEU A 107 1.44 -8.81 -11.48
CA LEU A 107 1.48 -7.63 -10.64
C LEU A 107 2.85 -6.97 -10.76
N SER A 108 2.86 -5.65 -10.93
CA SER A 108 4.01 -4.81 -11.23
C SER A 108 4.02 -3.62 -10.28
N LEU A 109 5.01 -3.49 -9.41
CA LEU A 109 5.09 -2.40 -8.42
C LEU A 109 6.51 -1.87 -8.36
N CYS A 110 6.70 -0.55 -8.46
CA CYS A 110 8.02 0.09 -8.40
C CYS A 110 8.27 0.80 -7.07
N GLU A 111 7.23 1.38 -6.47
CA GLU A 111 7.23 1.78 -5.06
C GLU A 111 5.82 1.67 -4.48
N VAL A 112 5.72 1.36 -3.18
CA VAL A 112 4.46 1.45 -2.44
C VAL A 112 4.75 2.20 -1.16
N GLU A 113 4.18 3.39 -1.05
CA GLU A 113 4.30 4.23 0.15
C GLU A 113 3.03 4.10 0.98
N VAL A 114 3.19 3.72 2.25
CA VAL A 114 2.08 3.66 3.22
C VAL A 114 2.23 4.78 4.24
N TYR A 115 1.18 5.58 4.37
CA TYR A 115 1.05 6.65 5.34
C TYR A 115 0.12 6.19 6.46
N ALA A 116 0.66 6.00 7.67
CA ALA A 116 -0.11 5.48 8.78
C ALA A 116 0.28 6.10 10.14
N SER A 117 -0.65 6.08 11.10
CA SER A 117 -0.42 6.41 12.51
C SER A 117 -0.63 5.18 13.40
N LEU A 118 0.00 5.14 14.56
CA LEU A 118 -0.22 4.07 15.55
C LEU A 118 -1.70 4.06 15.97
N ALA A 119 -2.39 2.93 15.79
CA ALA A 119 -3.73 2.76 16.32
C ALA A 119 -3.61 2.64 17.84
N GLY A 120 -4.22 3.57 18.58
CA GLY A 120 -4.24 3.52 20.04
C GLY A 120 -3.08 4.21 20.78
N MET A 121 -2.25 5.02 20.13
CA MET A 121 -1.38 5.94 20.87
C MET A 121 -2.22 7.14 21.34
N LEU A 122 -2.93 6.97 22.47
CA LEU A 122 -3.22 8.09 23.37
C LEU A 122 -1.86 8.60 23.82
N LEU A 123 -1.27 9.55 23.09
CA LEU A 123 -0.28 10.42 23.69
C LEU A 123 -0.99 11.06 24.89
N PRO A 124 -0.48 10.93 26.12
CA PRO A 124 -0.88 11.90 27.14
C PRO A 124 -0.67 13.27 26.51
N LEU A 125 -1.61 14.18 26.65
CA LEU A 125 -1.43 15.59 26.32
C LEU A 125 -0.27 16.13 27.16
N PHE A 126 0.97 15.86 26.74
CA PHE A 126 2.13 16.57 27.23
C PHE A 126 2.17 17.90 26.48
N VAL A 127 1.45 18.84 27.06
CA VAL A 127 1.83 20.26 27.01
C VAL A 127 3.29 20.33 27.45
N HIS A 128 4.23 20.36 26.51
CA HIS A 128 5.60 20.75 26.83
C HIS A 128 5.65 22.28 26.85
N ASP A 129 5.36 22.79 28.04
CA ASP A 129 5.74 24.11 28.50
C ASP A 129 7.23 24.40 28.20
N ILE A 130 7.46 25.59 27.63
CA ILE A 130 8.55 26.56 27.85
C ILE A 130 9.96 26.01 28.18
N LYS A 131 10.93 26.34 27.31
CA LYS A 131 12.09 27.22 27.66
C LYS A 131 12.83 27.65 26.39
N LYS A 132 12.73 28.95 26.06
CA LYS A 132 13.73 29.66 25.27
C LYS A 132 14.75 30.25 26.25
N THR A 133 16.02 29.93 26.04
CA THR A 133 17.13 30.86 26.29
C THR A 133 17.49 31.49 24.96
#